data_AF-A0A7V8Z9I9-F1
#
_entry.id   AF-A0A7V8Z9I9-F1
#
_cell.length_a   1.000
_cell.length_b   1.000
_cell.length_c   1.000
_cell.angle_alpha   90.00
_cell.angle_beta   90.00
_cell.angle_gamma   90.00
#
_symmetry.space_group_name_H-M   'P 1'
#
loop_
_entity.id
_entity.type
_entity.pdbx_description
1 polymer ?
#
loop_
_entity_poly.entity_id
_entity_poly.type
_entity_poly.pdbx_seq_one_letter_code
_entity_poly.pdbx_strand_id
1 'polypeptide(L)'
;MKKNRFSSRVNNFSRRALCSFAFILLAYFQIQAQSAAGRARFDVTNYRIEAQLLPAEHLLRATGDVTFTPQDATRTVTFELNGSLKVDAIERNGRALTNFVQDAAGADASLGPNVRVDLGDVVAANQPVTLRFRWSGALVTPEGGPLATKRLAYVGTDVSYLMYAARWFPFHDYAADRATADITISVPSGYEVAGSSDEAPQRTAAGGGQTRYRFVHRQPALVGNIVAGRYVTRNLRIGPYELQFLVQPGSE
;
A
#
# COMPACT_ATOMS: atom_id res chain seq x y z
N MET A 1 24.30 64.33 -60.93
CA MET A 1 24.79 63.33 -59.96
C MET A 1 23.71 63.07 -58.91
N LYS A 2 23.06 61.89 -58.96
CA LYS A 2 22.07 61.43 -57.97
C LYS A 2 22.81 60.95 -56.70
N LYS A 3 22.33 61.32 -55.51
CA LYS A 3 22.65 60.61 -54.25
C LYS A 3 21.35 60.18 -53.59
N ASN A 4 21.05 58.88 -53.67
CA ASN A 4 20.01 58.22 -52.89
C ASN A 4 20.47 58.12 -51.42
N ARG A 5 19.63 58.54 -50.46
CA ARG A 5 19.74 58.09 -49.06
C ARG A 5 18.58 57.15 -48.77
N PHE A 6 18.92 55.90 -48.51
CA PHE A 6 18.02 54.83 -48.09
C PHE A 6 17.87 54.84 -46.56
N SER A 7 16.68 54.42 -46.12
CA SER A 7 16.13 54.36 -44.76
C SER A 7 16.89 53.47 -43.77
N SER A 8 16.80 53.77 -42.47
CA SER A 8 16.74 52.75 -41.43
C SER A 8 15.79 53.13 -40.28
N ARG A 9 14.48 52.94 -40.48
CA ARG A 9 13.58 52.68 -39.34
C ARG A 9 13.78 51.23 -38.90
N VAL A 10 14.64 51.01 -37.92
CA VAL A 10 14.77 49.69 -37.28
C VAL A 10 13.67 49.53 -36.23
N ASN A 11 12.88 48.48 -36.43
CA ASN A 11 11.73 48.04 -35.66
C ASN A 11 12.02 47.87 -34.15
N ASN A 12 11.43 48.71 -33.30
CA ASN A 12 11.34 48.46 -31.85
C ASN A 12 10.37 47.31 -31.49
N PHE A 13 9.67 46.74 -32.47
CA PHE A 13 8.69 45.67 -32.27
C PHE A 13 9.34 44.29 -32.03
N SER A 14 10.57 44.06 -32.51
CA SER A 14 11.25 42.76 -32.41
C SER A 14 11.86 42.48 -31.03
N ARG A 15 12.17 43.53 -30.23
CA ARG A 15 12.75 43.37 -28.89
C ARG A 15 11.73 42.92 -27.84
N ARG A 16 10.45 43.29 -27.98
CA ARG A 16 9.39 42.88 -27.03
C ARG A 16 8.91 41.45 -27.27
N ALA A 17 8.85 41.01 -28.53
CA ALA A 17 8.45 39.65 -28.89
C ALA A 17 9.48 38.58 -28.47
N LEU A 18 10.78 38.89 -28.53
CA LEU A 18 11.83 37.96 -28.08
C LEU A 18 11.81 37.71 -26.57
N CYS A 19 11.51 38.73 -25.76
CA CYS A 19 11.41 38.58 -24.30
C CYS A 19 10.20 37.72 -23.90
N SER A 20 9.05 37.88 -24.57
CA SER A 20 7.84 37.08 -24.27
C SER A 20 8.01 35.59 -24.62
N PHE A 21 8.76 35.27 -25.68
CA PHE A 21 9.04 33.87 -26.05
C PHE A 21 9.99 33.18 -25.06
N ALA A 22 10.98 33.93 -24.54
CA ALA A 22 11.91 33.42 -23.52
C ALA A 22 11.21 33.13 -22.17
N PHE A 23 10.21 33.95 -21.78
CA PHE A 23 9.43 33.71 -20.56
C PHE A 23 8.49 32.49 -20.68
N ILE A 24 7.89 32.26 -21.85
CA ILE A 24 7.03 31.08 -22.08
C ILE A 24 7.87 29.79 -22.11
N LEU A 25 9.07 29.81 -22.70
CA LEU A 25 9.99 28.67 -22.68
C LEU A 25 10.51 28.37 -21.26
N LEU A 26 10.86 29.38 -20.46
CA LEU A 26 11.26 29.16 -19.06
C LEU A 26 10.15 28.56 -18.20
N ALA A 27 8.90 28.98 -18.41
CA ALA A 27 7.74 28.42 -17.70
C ALA A 27 7.50 26.94 -18.07
N TYR A 28 7.72 26.56 -19.33
CA TYR A 28 7.62 25.17 -19.78
C TYR A 28 8.68 24.26 -19.13
N PHE A 29 9.92 24.74 -18.95
CA PHE A 29 10.97 23.96 -18.28
C PHE A 29 10.74 23.82 -16.76
N GLN A 30 10.17 24.83 -16.09
CA GLN A 30 9.80 24.73 -14.67
C GLN A 30 8.69 23.70 -14.43
N ILE A 31 7.70 23.63 -15.33
CA ILE A 31 6.61 22.65 -15.25
C ILE A 31 7.14 21.23 -15.45
N GLN A 32 8.11 21.00 -16.36
CA GLN A 32 8.71 19.68 -16.54
C GLN A 32 9.64 19.26 -15.39
N ALA A 33 10.32 20.21 -14.73
CA ALA A 33 11.19 19.92 -13.59
C ALA A 33 10.41 19.47 -12.34
N GLN A 34 9.15 19.89 -12.19
CA GLN A 34 8.27 19.40 -11.10
C GLN A 34 7.77 17.97 -11.33
N SER A 35 7.83 17.46 -12.55
CA SER A 35 7.41 16.09 -12.91
C SER A 35 8.56 15.07 -12.95
N ALA A 36 9.77 15.45 -12.53
CA ALA A 36 10.95 14.57 -12.56
C ALA A 36 11.66 14.43 -11.19
N ALA A 37 11.01 14.79 -10.08
CA ALA A 37 11.46 14.32 -8.79
C ALA A 37 11.15 12.81 -8.71
N GLY A 38 12.19 11.97 -8.69
CA GLY A 38 12.02 10.53 -8.52
C GLY A 38 11.19 10.20 -7.27
N ARG A 39 10.49 9.06 -7.28
CA ARG A 39 9.70 8.59 -6.14
C ARG A 39 10.59 8.57 -4.88
N ALA A 40 10.03 9.06 -3.78
CA ALA A 40 10.74 9.02 -2.50
C ALA A 40 11.14 7.59 -2.16
N ARG A 41 12.41 7.41 -1.83
CA ARG A 41 12.93 6.14 -1.32
C ARG A 41 12.70 6.10 0.18
N PHE A 42 12.14 5.01 0.68
CA PHE A 42 11.90 4.79 2.09
C PHE A 42 11.85 3.30 2.38
N ASP A 43 12.05 2.89 3.63
CA ASP A 43 11.96 1.50 4.04
C ASP A 43 10.85 1.35 5.08
N VAL A 44 9.96 0.37 4.92
CA VAL A 44 8.94 0.07 5.92
C VAL A 44 9.53 -0.84 7.00
N THR A 45 9.53 -0.36 8.24
CA THR A 45 10.18 -1.07 9.35
C THR A 45 9.20 -1.85 10.22
N ASN A 46 7.95 -1.41 10.31
CA ASN A 46 6.93 -2.06 11.13
C ASN A 46 5.51 -1.87 10.59
N TYR A 47 4.73 -2.95 10.71
CA TYR A 47 3.27 -2.94 10.56
C TYR A 47 2.58 -3.29 11.88
N ARG A 48 1.52 -2.55 12.21
CA ARG A 48 0.51 -2.98 13.19
C ARG A 48 -0.84 -2.94 12.53
N ILE A 49 -1.45 -4.09 12.25
CA ILE A 49 -2.66 -4.18 11.43
C ILE A 49 -3.76 -4.92 12.20
N GLU A 50 -4.96 -4.35 12.20
CA GLU A 50 -6.19 -5.06 12.55
C GLU A 50 -7.04 -5.17 11.29
N ALA A 51 -7.32 -6.40 10.84
CA ALA A 51 -8.16 -6.67 9.69
C ALA A 51 -9.33 -7.56 10.09
N GLN A 52 -10.50 -7.27 9.56
CA GLN A 52 -11.71 -8.08 9.68
C GLN A 52 -12.05 -8.66 8.33
N LEU A 53 -12.20 -9.98 8.29
CA LEU A 53 -12.76 -10.68 7.14
C LEU A 53 -14.25 -10.87 7.37
N LEU A 54 -15.04 -10.50 6.37
CA LEU A 54 -16.49 -10.67 6.34
C LEU A 54 -16.83 -11.61 5.16
N PRO A 55 -16.67 -12.94 5.35
CA PRO A 55 -16.87 -13.94 4.30
C PRO A 55 -18.20 -13.83 3.53
N ALA A 56 -19.30 -13.55 4.22
CA ALA A 56 -20.63 -13.44 3.62
C ALA A 56 -20.81 -12.17 2.77
N GLU A 57 -20.00 -11.14 3.01
CA GLU A 57 -20.02 -9.87 2.27
C GLU A 57 -18.88 -9.81 1.24
N HIS A 58 -18.01 -10.83 1.17
CA HIS A 58 -16.75 -10.82 0.42
C HIS A 58 -15.83 -9.65 0.75
N LEU A 59 -15.93 -9.11 1.96
CA LEU A 59 -15.37 -7.81 2.33
C LEU A 59 -14.21 -7.94 3.29
N LEU A 60 -13.15 -7.17 3.05
CA LEU A 60 -12.11 -6.86 4.04
C LEU A 60 -12.33 -5.45 4.57
N ARG A 61 -12.23 -5.29 5.89
CA ARG A 61 -12.14 -3.98 6.57
C ARG A 61 -10.91 -3.97 7.42
N ALA A 62 -10.06 -2.95 7.31
CA ALA A 62 -8.81 -2.92 8.04
C ALA A 62 -8.43 -1.52 8.49
N THR A 63 -7.66 -1.51 9.57
CA THR A 63 -6.96 -0.34 10.07
C THR A 63 -5.55 -0.76 10.40
N GLY A 64 -4.57 0.07 10.09
CA GLY A 64 -3.19 -0.29 10.33
C GLY A 64 -2.25 0.88 10.41
N ASP A 65 -1.27 0.77 11.29
CA ASP A 65 -0.17 1.70 11.42
C ASP A 65 1.01 1.16 10.60
N VAL A 66 1.54 2.00 9.72
CA VAL A 66 2.69 1.71 8.87
C VAL A 66 3.81 2.63 9.29
N THR A 67 4.88 2.07 9.85
CA THR A 67 6.07 2.84 10.25
C THR A 67 7.16 2.67 9.23
N PHE A 68 7.64 3.77 8.67
CA PHE A 68 8.66 3.78 7.64
C PHE A 68 9.70 4.87 7.88
N THR A 69 10.85 4.75 7.22
CA THR A 69 11.95 5.71 7.31
C THR A 69 12.32 6.21 5.92
N PRO A 70 12.10 7.50 5.59
CA PRO A 70 12.59 8.09 4.34
C PRO A 70 14.11 8.05 4.25
N GLN A 71 14.65 7.72 3.09
CA GLN A 71 16.10 7.76 2.82
C GLN A 71 16.56 9.15 2.35
N ASP A 72 15.64 9.93 1.78
CA ASP A 72 15.84 11.32 1.36
C ASP A 72 14.79 12.22 2.02
N ALA A 73 15.06 13.53 2.10
CA ALA A 73 14.05 14.48 2.56
C ALA A 73 12.87 14.49 1.58
N THR A 74 11.66 14.26 2.07
CA THR A 74 10.47 14.12 1.23
C THR A 74 9.22 14.71 1.88
N ARG A 75 8.32 15.25 1.05
CA ARG A 75 6.96 15.63 1.44
C ARG A 75 5.93 14.56 1.08
N THR A 76 6.25 13.66 0.15
CA THR A 76 5.29 12.69 -0.37
C THR A 76 5.86 11.28 -0.36
N VAL A 77 5.03 10.31 -0.04
CA VAL A 77 5.34 8.88 -0.15
C VAL A 77 4.24 8.19 -0.92
N THR A 78 4.56 7.08 -1.57
CA THR A 78 3.59 6.27 -2.31
C THR A 78 3.64 4.86 -1.79
N PHE A 79 2.51 4.31 -1.38
CA PHE A 79 2.35 2.90 -1.01
C PHE A 79 1.62 2.17 -2.13
N GLU A 80 2.01 0.94 -2.40
CA GLU A 80 1.22 0.03 -3.22
C GLU A 80 0.01 -0.45 -2.41
N LEU A 81 -1.13 -0.60 -3.06
CA LEU A 81 -2.33 -1.14 -2.40
C LEU A 81 -3.23 -1.76 -3.46
N ASN A 82 -3.77 -2.94 -3.17
CA ASN A 82 -4.72 -3.63 -4.04
C ASN A 82 -5.80 -2.68 -4.60
N GLY A 83 -6.01 -2.68 -5.92
CA GLY A 83 -6.95 -1.79 -6.58
C GLY A 83 -8.42 -1.94 -6.13
N SER A 84 -8.78 -3.10 -5.59
CA SER A 84 -10.13 -3.35 -5.05
C SER A 84 -10.32 -2.83 -3.62
N LEU A 85 -9.26 -2.38 -2.96
CA LEU A 85 -9.31 -1.81 -1.61
C LEU A 85 -9.25 -0.29 -1.69
N LYS A 86 -10.22 0.38 -1.08
CA LYS A 86 -10.30 1.83 -1.01
C LYS A 86 -9.74 2.34 0.31
N VAL A 87 -8.88 3.36 0.25
CA VAL A 87 -8.47 4.11 1.45
C VAL A 87 -9.55 5.10 1.84
N ASP A 88 -10.05 4.93 3.06
CA ASP A 88 -11.09 5.78 3.65
C ASP A 88 -10.49 6.95 4.43
N ALA A 89 -9.34 6.73 5.08
CA ALA A 89 -8.62 7.78 5.81
C ALA A 89 -7.14 7.45 5.99
N ILE A 90 -6.33 8.51 6.09
CA ILE A 90 -4.92 8.44 6.50
C ILE A 90 -4.72 9.48 7.59
N GLU A 91 -4.04 9.09 8.67
CA GLU A 91 -3.68 9.98 9.77
C GLU A 91 -2.19 9.93 10.06
N ARG A 92 -1.63 11.07 10.48
CA ARG A 92 -0.27 11.20 11.00
C ARG A 92 -0.35 11.90 12.35
N ASN A 93 0.19 11.29 13.41
CA ASN A 93 0.15 11.85 14.77
C ASN A 93 -1.28 12.23 15.24
N GLY A 94 -2.27 11.40 14.90
CA GLY A 94 -3.68 11.64 15.23
C GLY A 94 -4.37 12.75 14.44
N ARG A 95 -3.70 13.33 13.41
CA ARG A 95 -4.28 14.34 12.52
C ARG A 95 -4.53 13.74 11.13
N ALA A 96 -5.71 13.98 10.57
CA ALA A 96 -6.05 13.53 9.23
C ALA A 96 -5.15 14.20 8.17
N LEU A 97 -4.63 13.40 7.25
CA LEU A 97 -3.99 13.86 6.02
C LEU A 97 -5.06 13.89 4.92
N THR A 98 -5.45 15.09 4.50
CA THR A 98 -6.55 15.27 3.54
C THR A 98 -6.09 15.22 2.08
N ASN A 99 -4.79 15.29 1.83
CA ASN A 99 -4.21 15.29 0.49
C ASN A 99 -3.52 13.94 0.21
N PHE A 100 -4.29 12.97 -0.23
CA PHE A 100 -3.77 11.73 -0.82
C PHE A 100 -4.53 11.43 -2.11
N VAL A 101 -3.86 10.75 -3.03
CA VAL A 101 -4.42 10.33 -4.31
C VAL A 101 -4.25 8.83 -4.42
N GLN A 102 -5.35 8.12 -4.65
CA GLN A 102 -5.33 6.69 -4.91
C GLN A 102 -5.53 6.43 -6.40
N ASP A 103 -4.59 5.70 -6.99
CA ASP A 103 -4.69 5.14 -8.34
C ASP A 103 -5.00 3.65 -8.21
N ALA A 104 -6.28 3.31 -8.25
CA ALA A 104 -6.74 1.92 -8.14
C ALA A 104 -6.47 1.09 -9.41
N ALA A 105 -6.29 1.75 -10.57
CA ALA A 105 -6.03 1.06 -11.82
C ALA A 105 -4.54 0.71 -11.98
N GLY A 106 -3.65 1.48 -11.35
CA GLY A 106 -2.21 1.31 -11.49
C GLY A 106 -1.73 1.74 -12.86
N ALA A 107 -2.02 2.98 -13.25
CA ALA A 107 -1.60 3.56 -14.52
C ALA A 107 -0.07 3.57 -14.68
N ASP A 108 0.66 3.65 -13.58
CA ASP A 108 2.10 3.38 -13.55
C ASP A 108 2.36 1.86 -13.51
N ALA A 109 2.66 1.28 -14.68
CA ALA A 109 2.93 -0.14 -14.81
C ALA A 109 4.16 -0.63 -14.01
N SER A 110 5.07 0.26 -13.60
CA SER A 110 6.21 -0.11 -12.75
C SER A 110 5.83 -0.34 -11.29
N LEU A 111 4.67 0.19 -10.88
CA LEU A 111 4.20 0.16 -9.50
C LEU A 111 2.88 -0.60 -9.32
N GLY A 112 1.98 -0.52 -10.30
CA GLY A 112 0.61 -0.99 -10.17
C GLY A 112 -0.24 -0.10 -9.27
N PRO A 113 -1.39 -0.62 -8.79
CA PRO A 113 -2.31 0.13 -7.94
C PRO A 113 -1.64 0.67 -6.67
N ASN A 114 -1.86 1.95 -6.38
CA ASN A 114 -1.10 2.68 -5.36
C ASN A 114 -1.87 3.85 -4.73
N VAL A 115 -1.32 4.35 -3.62
CA VAL A 115 -1.81 5.50 -2.85
C VAL A 115 -0.63 6.43 -2.59
N ARG A 116 -0.65 7.61 -3.19
CA ARG A 116 0.33 8.68 -2.94
C ARG A 116 -0.19 9.63 -1.87
N VAL A 117 0.59 9.83 -0.83
CA VAL A 117 0.23 10.59 0.38
C VAL A 117 1.11 11.84 0.47
N ASP A 118 0.51 13.03 0.63
CA ASP A 118 1.20 14.23 1.09
C ASP A 118 1.28 14.20 2.63
N LEU A 119 2.50 14.25 3.17
CA LEU A 119 2.78 14.16 4.60
C LEU A 119 2.42 15.44 5.37
N GLY A 120 2.03 16.52 4.67
CA GLY A 120 1.67 17.81 5.25
C GLY A 120 2.86 18.78 5.38
N ASP A 121 4.05 18.24 5.56
CA ASP A 121 5.33 18.92 5.70
C ASP A 121 6.46 18.05 5.11
N VAL A 122 7.62 18.66 4.87
CA VAL A 122 8.82 17.92 4.47
C VAL A 122 9.33 17.17 5.69
N VAL A 123 9.41 15.85 5.59
CA VAL A 123 10.09 14.98 6.54
C VAL A 123 11.55 14.84 6.11
N ALA A 124 12.47 15.00 7.05
CA ALA A 124 13.89 14.80 6.80
C ALA A 124 14.23 13.32 6.57
N ALA A 125 15.32 13.07 5.85
CA ALA A 125 15.88 11.72 5.74
C ALA A 125 16.17 11.12 7.12
N ASN A 126 16.07 9.79 7.21
CA ASN A 126 16.37 8.97 8.39
C ASN A 126 15.52 9.27 9.63
N GLN A 127 14.36 9.94 9.46
CA GLN A 127 13.39 10.18 10.53
C GLN A 127 12.19 9.24 10.38
N PRO A 128 11.96 8.30 11.31
CA PRO A 128 10.81 7.42 11.25
C PRO A 128 9.48 8.18 11.27
N VAL A 129 8.54 7.74 10.43
CA VAL A 129 7.19 8.27 10.33
C VAL A 129 6.21 7.11 10.45
N THR A 130 5.16 7.29 11.25
CA THR A 130 4.04 6.36 11.31
C THR A 130 2.80 7.00 10.70
N LEU A 131 2.18 6.30 9.75
CA LEU A 131 0.88 6.65 9.20
C LEU A 131 -0.14 5.61 9.58
N ARG A 132 -1.32 6.04 10.03
CA ARG A 132 -2.46 5.18 10.30
C ARG A 132 -3.41 5.22 9.12
N PHE A 133 -3.60 4.09 8.46
CA PHE A 133 -4.52 3.91 7.36
C PHE A 133 -5.81 3.26 7.84
N ARG A 134 -6.94 3.64 7.25
CA ARG A 134 -8.19 2.89 7.25
C ARG A 134 -8.58 2.57 5.82
N TRP A 135 -8.87 1.31 5.53
CA TRP A 135 -9.23 0.89 4.19
C TRP A 135 -10.20 -0.29 4.22
N SER A 136 -10.96 -0.42 3.15
CA SER A 136 -11.91 -1.51 2.99
C SER A 136 -12.20 -1.80 1.53
N GLY A 137 -12.72 -2.98 1.23
CA GLY A 137 -13.10 -3.33 -0.13
C GLY A 137 -13.40 -4.80 -0.32
N ALA A 138 -14.12 -5.10 -1.41
CA ALA A 138 -14.46 -6.45 -1.77
C ALA A 138 -13.24 -7.13 -2.42
N LEU A 139 -12.94 -8.36 -2.00
CA LEU A 139 -11.84 -9.14 -2.54
C LEU A 139 -12.41 -10.36 -3.26
N VAL A 140 -12.82 -10.16 -4.51
CA VAL A 140 -13.41 -11.21 -5.37
C VAL A 140 -12.75 -11.30 -6.75
N THR A 141 -11.96 -10.29 -7.10
CA THR A 141 -11.37 -10.06 -8.40
C THR A 141 -9.82 -10.16 -8.37
N PRO A 142 -9.12 -10.23 -9.51
CA PRO A 142 -7.67 -10.49 -9.56
C PRO A 142 -6.70 -9.33 -9.25
N GLU A 143 -7.18 -8.16 -8.86
CA GLU A 143 -6.39 -6.94 -8.70
C GLU A 143 -5.33 -7.07 -7.59
N GLY A 144 -4.30 -6.22 -7.69
CA GLY A 144 -3.24 -6.10 -6.70
C GLY A 144 -2.11 -7.13 -6.81
N GLY A 145 -2.30 -8.24 -7.54
CA GLY A 145 -1.24 -9.23 -7.78
C GLY A 145 -0.25 -8.82 -8.88
N PRO A 146 0.99 -9.35 -8.90
CA PRO A 146 1.90 -9.24 -10.04
C PRO A 146 1.41 -10.01 -11.29
N LEU A 147 0.40 -10.86 -11.13
CA LEU A 147 -0.24 -11.62 -12.19
C LEU A 147 -1.65 -11.07 -12.41
N ALA A 148 -1.84 -10.29 -13.47
CA ALA A 148 -3.10 -9.56 -13.74
C ALA A 148 -4.37 -10.44 -13.81
N THR A 149 -4.21 -11.76 -14.00
CA THR A 149 -5.34 -12.70 -14.15
C THR A 149 -5.46 -13.68 -12.98
N LYS A 150 -4.61 -13.58 -11.95
CA LYS A 150 -4.62 -14.49 -10.81
C LYS A 150 -5.04 -13.78 -9.55
N ARG A 151 -6.13 -14.27 -8.96
CA ARG A 151 -6.63 -13.79 -7.68
C ARG A 151 -5.75 -14.28 -6.54
N LEU A 152 -4.98 -13.36 -5.97
CA LEU A 152 -4.07 -13.60 -4.83
C LEU A 152 -4.65 -13.15 -3.48
N ALA A 153 -5.78 -12.44 -3.48
CA ALA A 153 -6.59 -12.23 -2.29
C ALA A 153 -8.06 -12.52 -2.61
N TYR A 154 -8.73 -13.19 -1.68
CA TYR A 154 -10.14 -13.53 -1.78
C TYR A 154 -10.75 -13.56 -0.39
N VAL A 155 -11.95 -13.02 -0.23
CA VAL A 155 -12.76 -13.20 0.97
C VAL A 155 -14.05 -13.88 0.56
N GLY A 156 -14.36 -15.01 1.17
CA GLY A 156 -15.53 -15.82 0.83
C GLY A 156 -15.85 -16.86 1.90
N THR A 157 -17.06 -17.40 1.83
CA THR A 157 -17.64 -18.31 2.84
C THR A 157 -16.86 -19.61 2.98
N ASP A 158 -16.43 -20.20 1.86
CA ASP A 158 -15.77 -21.51 1.84
C ASP A 158 -14.30 -21.40 2.24
N VAL A 159 -13.63 -20.36 1.73
CA VAL A 159 -12.25 -20.00 2.05
C VAL A 159 -12.08 -18.51 1.85
N SER A 160 -11.25 -17.92 2.69
CA SER A 160 -10.66 -16.61 2.50
C SER A 160 -9.15 -16.76 2.52
N TYR A 161 -8.44 -16.06 1.65
CA TYR A 161 -6.99 -16.06 1.61
C TYR A 161 -6.47 -14.68 1.26
N LEU A 162 -5.39 -14.26 1.91
CA LEU A 162 -4.69 -13.02 1.64
C LEU A 162 -3.22 -13.38 1.44
N MET A 163 -2.71 -13.28 0.22
CA MET A 163 -1.29 -13.47 -0.03
C MET A 163 -0.57 -12.13 0.09
N TYR A 164 0.68 -12.13 0.56
CA TYR A 164 1.56 -10.95 0.59
C TYR A 164 1.57 -10.23 -0.76
N ALA A 165 1.66 -11.00 -1.85
CA ALA A 165 1.68 -10.49 -3.22
C ALA A 165 0.39 -9.83 -3.70
N ALA A 166 -0.71 -9.96 -2.97
CA ALA A 166 -1.97 -9.29 -3.29
C ALA A 166 -2.00 -7.83 -2.83
N ARG A 167 -1.00 -7.37 -2.07
CA ARG A 167 -0.90 -5.98 -1.57
C ARG A 167 -2.17 -5.56 -0.81
N TRP A 168 -2.67 -6.44 0.05
CA TRP A 168 -3.95 -6.23 0.76
C TRP A 168 -3.87 -5.23 1.94
N PHE A 169 -2.67 -4.74 2.23
CA PHE A 169 -2.37 -3.65 3.15
C PHE A 169 -1.44 -2.62 2.45
N PRO A 170 -1.26 -1.40 2.97
CA PRO A 170 -0.38 -0.40 2.36
C PRO A 170 1.06 -0.93 2.33
N PHE A 171 1.57 -1.13 1.14
CA PHE A 171 2.70 -1.99 0.84
C PHE A 171 3.84 -1.17 0.21
N HIS A 172 5.09 -1.62 0.32
CA HIS A 172 6.23 -0.98 -0.34
C HIS A 172 7.21 -2.06 -0.88
N ASP A 173 7.78 -1.79 -2.06
CA ASP A 173 8.84 -2.54 -2.73
C ASP A 173 8.67 -4.06 -2.73
N TYR A 174 7.85 -4.53 -3.68
CA TYR A 174 7.42 -5.94 -3.77
C TYR A 174 8.57 -6.94 -3.71
N ALA A 175 8.46 -7.82 -2.70
CA ALA A 175 9.39 -8.90 -2.40
C ALA A 175 10.78 -8.46 -1.92
N ALA A 176 10.98 -7.16 -1.68
CA ALA A 176 12.24 -6.60 -1.20
C ALA A 176 12.10 -5.96 0.20
N ASP A 177 10.96 -5.33 0.51
CA ASP A 177 10.78 -4.67 1.80
C ASP A 177 10.31 -5.65 2.88
N ARG A 178 11.24 -6.03 3.78
CA ARG A 178 10.98 -6.88 4.93
C ARG A 178 10.73 -6.02 6.16
N ALA A 179 9.63 -6.28 6.85
CA ALA A 179 9.24 -5.52 8.04
C ALA A 179 8.94 -6.44 9.22
N THR A 180 9.03 -5.89 10.42
CA THR A 180 8.41 -6.50 11.61
C THR A 180 6.90 -6.29 11.54
N ALA A 181 6.12 -7.15 12.21
CA ALA A 181 4.67 -7.02 12.16
C ALA A 181 3.95 -7.54 13.40
N ASP A 182 2.81 -6.90 13.70
CA ASP A 182 1.78 -7.37 14.61
C ASP A 182 0.44 -7.29 13.89
N ILE A 183 -0.05 -8.43 13.41
CA ILE A 183 -1.24 -8.52 12.56
C ILE A 183 -2.31 -9.29 13.31
N THR A 184 -3.46 -8.67 13.55
CA THR A 184 -4.64 -9.30 14.10
C THR A 184 -5.71 -9.47 13.03
N ILE A 185 -6.15 -10.71 12.82
CA ILE A 185 -7.23 -11.07 11.90
C ILE A 185 -8.47 -11.42 12.71
N SER A 186 -9.56 -10.70 12.47
CA SER A 186 -10.90 -10.98 13.02
C SER A 186 -11.74 -11.72 11.99
N VAL A 187 -12.32 -12.85 12.37
CA VAL A 187 -13.20 -13.69 11.54
C VAL A 187 -14.48 -14.04 12.31
N PRO A 188 -15.57 -14.48 11.63
CA PRO A 188 -16.72 -15.04 12.32
C PRO A 188 -16.34 -16.23 13.21
N SER A 189 -17.03 -16.41 14.32
CA SER A 189 -16.84 -17.58 15.19
C SER A 189 -17.02 -18.89 14.40
N GLY A 190 -16.16 -19.87 14.67
CA GLY A 190 -16.12 -21.15 13.94
C GLY A 190 -15.21 -21.15 12.72
N TYR A 191 -14.62 -20.01 12.34
CA TYR A 191 -13.50 -19.97 11.40
C TYR A 191 -12.19 -20.19 12.15
N GLU A 192 -11.28 -20.93 11.51
CA GLU A 192 -9.87 -21.04 11.89
C GLU A 192 -9.02 -20.23 10.91
N VAL A 193 -7.91 -19.67 11.42
CA VAL A 193 -6.99 -18.83 10.65
C VAL A 193 -5.58 -19.36 10.79
N ALA A 194 -4.89 -19.52 9.66
CA ALA A 194 -3.47 -19.85 9.61
C ALA A 194 -2.69 -18.76 8.85
N GLY A 195 -1.43 -18.62 9.21
CA GLY A 195 -0.52 -17.63 8.66
C GLY A 195 0.86 -17.78 9.25
N SER A 196 1.83 -17.02 8.73
CA SER A 196 3.17 -17.00 9.29
C SER A 196 3.20 -16.21 10.60
N SER A 197 3.93 -16.72 11.60
CA SER A 197 4.27 -15.99 12.82
C SER A 197 5.51 -16.61 13.46
N ASP A 198 6.28 -15.80 14.17
CA ASP A 198 7.43 -16.25 14.96
C ASP A 198 7.01 -17.01 16.23
N GLU A 199 5.74 -16.89 16.63
CA GLU A 199 5.14 -17.50 17.81
C GLU A 199 3.83 -18.21 17.43
N ALA A 200 3.35 -19.12 18.28
CA ALA A 200 2.03 -19.71 18.08
C ALA A 200 0.95 -18.60 18.05
N PRO A 201 0.11 -18.52 17.01
CA PRO A 201 -0.88 -17.45 16.91
C PRO A 201 -1.83 -17.43 18.10
N GLN A 202 -2.06 -16.25 18.68
CA GLN A 202 -2.94 -16.11 19.83
C GLN A 202 -4.40 -16.02 19.37
N ARG A 203 -5.21 -17.03 19.73
CA ARG A 203 -6.66 -17.05 19.47
C ARG A 203 -7.42 -16.47 20.67
N THR A 204 -8.28 -15.49 20.42
CA THR A 204 -9.13 -14.88 21.45
C THR A 204 -10.56 -14.70 20.95
N ALA A 205 -11.53 -15.00 21.80
CA ALA A 205 -12.92 -14.66 21.51
C ALA A 205 -13.09 -13.14 21.52
N ALA A 206 -13.88 -12.61 20.60
CA ALA A 206 -14.25 -11.20 20.53
C ALA A 206 -15.77 -11.05 20.57
N GLY A 207 -16.24 -9.88 21.02
CA GLY A 207 -17.68 -9.57 21.03
C GLY A 207 -18.30 -9.63 19.62
N GLY A 208 -19.60 -9.85 19.54
CA GLY A 208 -20.35 -9.84 18.28
C GLY A 208 -20.18 -11.10 17.41
N GLY A 209 -19.85 -12.26 18.01
CA GLY A 209 -19.73 -13.53 17.28
C GLY A 209 -18.47 -13.61 16.42
N GLN A 210 -17.37 -12.98 16.86
CA GLN A 210 -16.10 -12.96 16.16
C GLN A 210 -15.01 -13.67 16.98
N THR A 211 -14.00 -14.17 16.28
CA THR A 211 -12.75 -14.69 16.86
C THR A 211 -11.58 -13.91 16.27
N ARG A 212 -10.58 -13.59 17.09
CA ARG A 212 -9.36 -12.88 16.70
C ARG A 212 -8.15 -13.80 16.76
N TYR A 213 -7.29 -13.70 15.76
CA TYR A 213 -6.01 -14.40 15.66
C TYR A 213 -4.90 -13.38 15.49
N ARG A 214 -3.93 -13.38 16.40
CA ARG A 214 -2.78 -12.46 16.36
C ARG A 214 -1.53 -13.18 15.90
N PHE A 215 -0.88 -12.62 14.89
CA PHE A 215 0.36 -13.09 14.28
C PHE A 215 1.44 -12.03 14.47
N VAL A 216 2.58 -12.43 15.04
CA VAL A 216 3.71 -11.55 15.35
C VAL A 216 4.95 -11.99 14.57
N HIS A 217 5.67 -10.99 14.04
CA HIS A 217 7.01 -11.11 13.49
C HIS A 217 7.92 -10.08 14.16
N ARG A 218 8.86 -10.57 14.99
CA ARG A 218 9.83 -9.75 15.72
C ARG A 218 11.10 -9.51 14.90
N GLN A 219 11.32 -10.30 13.86
CA GLN A 219 12.38 -10.09 12.88
C GLN A 219 11.76 -9.66 11.54
N PRO A 220 12.46 -8.84 10.73
CA PRO A 220 11.98 -8.47 9.40
C PRO A 220 11.63 -9.69 8.55
N ALA A 221 10.42 -9.75 7.98
CA ALA A 221 9.96 -10.85 7.14
C ALA A 221 9.02 -10.35 6.03
N LEU A 222 8.68 -11.24 5.08
CA LEU A 222 7.59 -11.02 4.13
C LEU A 222 6.28 -11.47 4.80
N VAL A 223 5.58 -10.52 5.42
CA VAL A 223 4.47 -10.78 6.34
C VAL A 223 3.11 -10.86 5.63
N GLY A 224 2.04 -11.20 6.36
CA GLY A 224 0.67 -11.02 5.85
C GLY A 224 0.19 -12.07 4.86
N ASN A 225 0.80 -13.26 4.83
CA ASN A 225 0.18 -14.44 4.20
C ASN A 225 -0.79 -15.07 5.20
N ILE A 226 -2.09 -15.05 4.88
CA ILE A 226 -3.18 -15.49 5.75
C ILE A 226 -4.13 -16.38 4.96
N VAL A 227 -4.65 -17.42 5.59
CA VAL A 227 -5.79 -18.20 5.13
C VAL A 227 -6.79 -18.36 6.27
N ALA A 228 -8.07 -18.30 5.95
CA ALA A 228 -9.15 -18.48 6.91
C ALA A 228 -10.29 -19.31 6.30
N GLY A 229 -10.89 -20.16 7.11
CA GLY A 229 -11.98 -21.02 6.67
C GLY A 229 -12.57 -21.80 7.83
N ARG A 230 -13.65 -22.53 7.57
CA ARG A 230 -14.22 -23.46 8.55
C ARG A 230 -13.42 -24.76 8.54
N TYR A 231 -12.19 -24.71 9.03
CA TYR A 231 -11.28 -25.84 9.01
C TYR A 231 -11.44 -26.75 10.23
N VAL A 232 -11.13 -28.01 10.03
CA VAL A 232 -10.85 -28.96 11.11
C VAL A 232 -9.34 -28.98 11.33
N THR A 233 -8.93 -28.97 12.59
CA THR A 233 -7.51 -29.03 12.96
C THR A 233 -7.07 -30.48 13.19
N ARG A 234 -5.95 -30.87 12.58
CA ARG A 234 -5.23 -32.13 12.85
C ARG A 234 -3.80 -31.81 13.26
N ASN A 235 -3.31 -32.48 14.29
CA ASN A 235 -1.95 -32.27 14.77
C ASN A 235 -1.15 -33.56 14.61
N LEU A 236 0.10 -33.43 14.18
CA LEU A 236 1.07 -34.51 14.09
C LEU A 236 2.36 -34.08 14.78
N ARG A 237 2.87 -34.90 15.70
CA ARG A 237 4.16 -34.63 16.35
C ARG A 237 5.24 -35.52 15.74
N ILE A 238 6.32 -34.91 15.25
CA ILE A 238 7.49 -35.59 14.70
C ILE A 238 8.73 -35.07 15.43
N GLY A 239 9.22 -35.83 16.40
CA GLY A 239 10.34 -35.41 17.25
C GLY A 239 10.05 -34.10 17.98
N PRO A 240 10.88 -33.03 17.81
CA PRO A 240 10.65 -31.73 18.43
C PRO A 240 9.61 -30.87 17.68
N TYR A 241 9.15 -31.29 16.50
CA TYR A 241 8.23 -30.52 15.67
C TYR A 241 6.78 -30.93 15.91
N GLU A 242 5.90 -29.92 15.94
CA GLU A 242 4.46 -30.09 15.87
C GLU A 242 3.96 -29.51 14.54
N LEU A 243 3.30 -30.35 13.75
CA LEU A 243 2.68 -29.97 12.48
C LEU A 243 1.19 -29.85 12.72
N GLN A 244 0.64 -28.68 12.42
CA GLN A 244 -0.79 -28.41 12.47
C GLN A 244 -1.33 -28.31 11.04
N PHE A 245 -2.32 -29.14 10.73
CA PHE A 245 -3.04 -29.14 9.45
C PHE A 245 -4.43 -28.54 9.66
N LEU A 246 -4.76 -27.53 8.86
CA LEU A 246 -6.09 -26.96 8.76
C LEU A 246 -6.73 -27.51 7.49
N VAL A 247 -7.66 -28.44 7.64
CA VAL A 247 -8.28 -29.17 6.51
C VAL A 247 -9.74 -28.80 6.35
N GLN A 248 -10.22 -28.78 5.11
CA GLN A 248 -11.65 -28.61 4.85
C GLN A 248 -12.43 -29.81 5.42
N PRO A 249 -13.59 -29.60 6.05
CA PRO A 249 -14.42 -30.70 6.53
C PRO A 249 -14.78 -31.67 5.40
N GLY A 250 -14.63 -32.96 5.64
CA GLY A 250 -14.82 -34.03 4.67
C GLY A 250 -13.61 -34.30 3.77
N SER A 251 -12.48 -33.63 3.99
CA SER A 251 -11.20 -33.83 3.29
C SER A 251 -10.05 -34.17 4.24
N GLU A 252 -10.35 -34.40 5.52
CA GLU A 252 -9.39 -34.83 6.54
C GLU A 252 -8.82 -36.24 6.36
#